data_AF-A0A0C1ZLV7-F1
#
_entry.id   AF-A0A0C1ZLV7-F1
#
_cell.length_a   1.000
_cell.length_b   1.000
_cell.length_c   1.000
_cell.angle_alpha   90.00
_cell.angle_beta   90.00
_cell.angle_gamma   90.00
#
_symmetry.space_group_name_H-M   'P 1'
#
loop_
_entity.id
_entity.type
_entity.pdbx_description
1 polymer ?
#
loop_
_entity_poly.entity_id
_entity_poly.type
_entity_poly.pdbx_seq_one_letter_code
_entity_poly.pdbx_strand_id
1 'polypeptide(L)'
;MKTIARSILSLAVPLGLVVPLGLGAACSLDPVGTDDGNTTTSASGDTNDGDTGDGDTGDGDPGDGDGDGDPGDELLQRWEIRMPAFSPPSLFPTYYSCYAQTIEVPADVHIVGFEPKVTDNHVHHYVVQILDSPTTDDPADLCVEDPWEDMIWGWAPGGENLYLPPEAGFRAGQNGTVTVRFQVHYDNPLNQPFTDSGGFDVLYTENLRPNDAGIATFGDIGGIYVPAGAAAHEHVASCPGNFTASNFGGPLNVIATWLHAHDIGSVLWGEVIPAGGGAAYELGREDPYYFDNQTFTLVPANTVLMPGDEIRTHCVYDNSGNANPVEGGPETADEMCINFVLYYPKSASFNECGIL
;
A
#
# COMPACT_ATOMS: atom_id res chain seq x y z
N MET A 1 -10.38 40.76 -57.20
CA MET A 1 -9.67 41.98 -56.75
C MET A 1 -10.07 42.25 -55.30
N LYS A 2 -9.08 42.30 -54.38
CA LYS A 2 -9.11 42.84 -53.00
C LYS A 2 -10.17 42.24 -52.05
N THR A 3 -9.86 41.25 -51.21
CA THR A 3 -9.15 41.35 -49.91
C THR A 3 -9.66 42.48 -49.02
N ILE A 4 -10.45 42.13 -47.99
CA ILE A 4 -10.78 42.99 -46.85
C ILE A 4 -10.34 42.25 -45.59
N ALA A 5 -9.40 42.87 -44.88
CA ALA A 5 -8.89 42.46 -43.60
C ALA A 5 -9.94 42.64 -42.49
N ARG A 6 -9.99 41.71 -41.53
CA ARG A 6 -10.58 41.92 -40.21
C ARG A 6 -9.49 41.69 -39.15
N SER A 7 -9.10 42.76 -38.48
CA SER A 7 -8.36 42.74 -37.24
C SER A 7 -9.20 42.05 -36.15
N ILE A 8 -8.58 41.13 -35.40
CA ILE A 8 -9.07 40.68 -34.10
C ILE A 8 -8.11 41.21 -33.05
N LEU A 9 -8.72 41.86 -32.06
CA LEU A 9 -8.14 42.60 -30.96
C LEU A 9 -7.56 41.61 -29.93
N SER A 10 -6.27 41.73 -29.63
CA SER A 10 -5.60 41.03 -28.52
C SER A 10 -5.94 41.73 -27.21
N LEU A 11 -6.72 41.11 -26.32
CA LEU A 11 -6.85 41.55 -24.94
C LEU A 11 -5.72 40.90 -24.11
N ALA A 12 -4.77 41.73 -23.69
CA ALA A 12 -3.80 41.40 -22.65
C ALA A 12 -4.46 41.57 -21.27
N VAL A 13 -4.36 40.53 -20.44
CA VAL A 13 -4.70 40.55 -19.00
C VAL A 13 -3.39 40.83 -18.24
N PRO A 14 -3.36 41.71 -17.22
CA PRO A 14 -2.12 42.13 -16.59
C PRO A 14 -1.60 41.09 -15.58
N LEU A 15 -0.29 40.89 -15.61
CA LEU A 15 0.51 40.14 -14.64
C LEU A 15 0.28 40.70 -13.23
N GLY A 16 -0.21 39.84 -12.33
CA GLY A 16 -0.18 40.05 -10.90
C GLY A 16 1.22 39.80 -10.33
N LEU A 17 1.66 40.76 -9.52
CA LEU A 17 2.96 40.85 -8.86
C LEU A 17 3.05 39.78 -7.74
N VAL A 18 3.94 38.80 -7.88
CA VAL A 18 4.29 37.86 -6.79
C VAL A 18 5.51 38.40 -6.06
N VAL A 19 5.32 38.73 -4.78
CA VAL A 19 6.37 39.15 -3.85
C VAL A 19 6.89 37.90 -3.14
N PRO A 20 8.19 37.55 -3.23
CA PRO A 20 8.76 36.47 -2.44
C PRO A 20 9.16 37.01 -1.07
N LEU A 21 8.49 36.52 -0.02
CA LEU A 21 8.97 36.65 1.36
C LEU A 21 10.09 35.63 1.57
N GLY A 22 11.32 36.11 1.47
CA GLY A 22 12.47 35.43 2.02
C GLY A 22 12.50 35.60 3.54
N LEU A 23 12.64 34.49 4.26
CA LEU A 23 13.30 34.47 5.56
C LEU A 23 14.25 33.29 5.58
N GLY A 24 15.51 33.60 5.29
CA GLY A 24 16.62 32.81 5.79
C GLY A 24 16.78 33.09 7.29
N ALA A 25 16.89 32.02 8.07
CA ALA A 25 17.51 32.06 9.38
C ALA A 25 18.59 30.99 9.38
N ALA A 26 19.82 31.45 9.18
CA ALA A 26 21.02 30.69 9.49
C ALA A 26 21.05 30.43 11.00
N CYS A 27 21.30 29.18 11.41
CA CYS A 27 21.68 28.87 12.78
C CYS A 27 23.13 28.38 12.79
N SER A 28 23.90 29.13 13.58
CA SER A 28 25.31 28.98 13.91
C SER A 28 25.63 27.61 14.51
N LEU A 29 26.80 27.10 14.14
CA LEU A 29 27.50 26.02 14.83
C LEU A 29 28.14 26.51 16.15
N ASP A 30 28.45 25.52 16.98
CA ASP A 30 29.39 25.45 18.14
C ASP A 30 28.83 25.59 19.58
N PRO A 31 29.44 24.92 20.58
CA PRO A 31 30.01 23.56 20.55
C PRO A 31 29.71 22.69 21.79
N VAL A 32 29.90 21.38 21.60
CA VAL A 32 30.47 20.35 22.51
C VAL A 32 30.57 20.68 24.00
N GLY A 33 29.81 19.94 24.80
CA GLY A 33 30.07 19.68 26.22
C GLY A 33 30.22 18.17 26.45
N THR A 34 31.47 17.72 26.56
CA THR A 34 31.86 16.40 27.06
C THR A 34 31.70 16.36 28.58
N ASP A 35 31.10 15.31 29.13
CA ASP A 35 31.54 14.80 30.43
C ASP A 35 31.41 13.28 30.50
N ASP A 36 32.52 12.67 30.88
CA ASP A 36 32.80 11.24 30.99
C ASP A 36 32.35 10.73 32.36
N GLY A 37 31.75 9.54 32.42
CA GLY A 37 31.20 8.99 33.67
C GLY A 37 31.13 7.46 33.75
N ASN A 38 32.21 6.81 33.33
CA ASN A 38 32.77 5.49 33.68
C ASN A 38 32.07 4.54 34.70
N THR A 39 32.20 3.23 34.40
CA THR A 39 32.28 2.03 35.29
C THR A 39 31.04 1.61 36.11
N THR A 40 30.67 0.33 36.33
CA THR A 40 31.24 -1.01 36.07
C THR A 40 30.18 -2.07 36.38
N THR A 41 30.18 -3.15 35.60
CA THR A 41 29.96 -4.57 35.91
C THR A 41 29.72 -5.03 37.37
N SER A 42 28.79 -5.97 37.56
CA SER A 42 29.06 -7.23 38.28
C SER A 42 27.97 -8.29 38.03
N ALA A 43 28.41 -9.46 37.58
CA ALA A 43 27.67 -10.71 37.54
C ALA A 43 27.76 -11.47 38.88
N SER A 44 26.76 -12.28 39.18
CA SER A 44 26.76 -13.55 39.95
C SER A 44 25.28 -13.91 40.17
N GLY A 45 24.74 -15.08 39.82
CA GLY A 45 25.32 -16.41 39.90
C GLY A 45 25.01 -16.99 41.27
N ASP A 46 23.93 -17.77 41.38
CA ASP A 46 23.95 -19.02 42.15
C ASP A 46 22.69 -19.87 41.97
N THR A 47 22.99 -21.17 41.98
CA THR A 47 22.23 -22.40 41.79
C THR A 47 21.30 -22.76 42.95
N ASN A 48 20.16 -23.42 42.70
CA ASN A 48 19.93 -24.79 43.20
C ASN A 48 18.64 -25.46 42.69
N ASP A 49 18.82 -26.77 42.52
CA ASP A 49 17.89 -27.86 42.16
C ASP A 49 16.64 -28.03 43.04
N GLY A 50 15.62 -28.70 42.48
CA GLY A 50 14.65 -29.45 43.29
C GLY A 50 13.29 -29.81 42.69
N ASP A 51 13.28 -30.58 41.58
CA ASP A 51 12.40 -31.72 41.24
C ASP A 51 10.91 -31.80 41.70
N THR A 52 10.00 -31.93 40.73
CA THR A 52 9.03 -33.05 40.50
C THR A 52 7.69 -32.56 39.92
N GLY A 53 7.29 -33.13 38.78
CA GLY A 53 5.92 -32.98 38.27
C GLY A 53 5.76 -33.37 36.81
N ASP A 54 5.61 -34.67 36.56
CA ASP A 54 5.21 -35.26 35.27
C ASP A 54 3.96 -34.57 34.69
N GLY A 55 4.03 -34.23 33.41
CA GLY A 55 2.92 -33.71 32.63
C GLY A 55 3.28 -33.60 31.16
N ASP A 56 3.21 -34.73 30.45
CA ASP A 56 2.90 -34.89 29.02
C ASP A 56 3.02 -33.62 28.15
N THR A 57 4.17 -33.42 27.50
CA THR A 57 4.32 -32.45 26.41
C THR A 57 4.57 -33.21 25.12
N GLY A 58 3.52 -33.26 24.30
CA GLY A 58 3.63 -33.58 22.89
C GLY A 58 4.64 -32.68 22.21
N ASP A 59 5.29 -33.25 21.21
CA ASP A 59 6.34 -32.65 20.40
C ASP A 59 5.91 -31.26 19.89
N GLY A 60 6.53 -30.22 20.44
CA GLY A 60 6.45 -28.87 19.92
C GLY A 60 7.28 -28.75 18.67
N ASP A 61 6.60 -28.74 17.53
CA ASP A 61 7.14 -28.31 16.25
C ASP A 61 7.45 -26.80 16.34
N PRO A 62 8.69 -26.35 16.09
CA PRO A 62 9.03 -24.94 16.18
C PRO A 62 8.53 -24.22 14.93
N GLY A 63 7.30 -23.69 15.02
CA GLY A 63 6.78 -22.54 14.29
C GLY A 63 7.31 -22.36 12.87
N ASP A 64 6.67 -23.06 11.94
CA ASP A 64 6.63 -22.63 10.55
C ASP A 64 5.89 -21.29 10.52
N GLY A 65 6.52 -20.28 9.90
CA GLY A 65 6.04 -18.91 9.82
C GLY A 65 4.90 -18.77 8.81
N ASP A 66 3.80 -19.44 9.09
CA ASP A 66 2.59 -19.43 8.28
C ASP A 66 1.79 -18.22 8.75
N GLY A 67 1.88 -17.12 8.01
CA GLY A 67 1.11 -15.90 8.27
C GLY A 67 -0.38 -16.07 7.95
N ASP A 68 -0.99 -17.19 8.33
CA ASP A 68 -2.44 -17.33 8.25
C ASP A 68 -3.05 -16.52 9.39
N GLY A 69 -3.51 -15.31 9.08
CA GLY A 69 -4.23 -14.48 10.05
C GLY A 69 -5.58 -15.09 10.44
N ASP A 70 -5.63 -16.32 10.97
CA ASP A 70 -6.86 -16.99 11.39
C ASP A 70 -7.68 -16.01 12.24
N PRO A 71 -8.92 -15.65 11.83
CA PRO A 71 -9.78 -14.77 12.60
C PRO A 71 -10.13 -15.33 13.99
N GLY A 72 -9.71 -16.56 14.31
CA GLY A 72 -9.95 -17.23 15.57
C GLY A 72 -11.41 -17.62 15.72
N ASP A 73 -11.88 -17.72 16.97
CA ASP A 73 -13.28 -18.10 17.29
C ASP A 73 -14.31 -16.98 16.99
N GLU A 74 -13.93 -15.87 16.34
CA GLU A 74 -14.87 -14.79 15.98
C GLU A 74 -15.80 -15.24 14.84
N LEU A 75 -17.11 -15.31 15.10
CA LEU A 75 -18.11 -15.56 14.06
C LEU A 75 -18.29 -14.31 13.20
N LEU A 76 -17.46 -14.18 12.16
CA LEU A 76 -17.51 -13.09 11.20
C LEU A 76 -18.68 -13.22 10.23
N GLN A 77 -19.31 -12.09 9.92
CA GLN A 77 -20.30 -12.00 8.84
C GLN A 77 -19.58 -11.84 7.49
N ARG A 78 -20.25 -12.21 6.40
CA ARG A 78 -19.65 -12.17 5.05
C ARG A 78 -20.57 -11.54 4.01
N TRP A 79 -19.99 -10.73 3.14
CA TRP A 79 -20.60 -10.34 1.87
C TRP A 79 -19.91 -11.07 0.73
N GLU A 80 -20.69 -11.78 -0.08
CA GLU A 80 -20.19 -12.41 -1.29
C GLU A 80 -20.19 -11.36 -2.41
N ILE A 81 -19.01 -10.82 -2.70
CA ILE A 81 -18.82 -9.85 -3.78
C ILE A 81 -18.44 -10.66 -5.03
N ARG A 82 -19.34 -10.69 -6.01
CA ARG A 82 -19.17 -11.45 -7.24
C ARG A 82 -19.53 -10.59 -8.43
N MET A 83 -18.72 -10.68 -9.47
CA MET A 83 -19.07 -10.05 -10.73
C MET A 83 -20.13 -10.88 -11.47
N PRO A 84 -21.08 -10.24 -12.18
CA PRO A 84 -21.90 -10.96 -13.14
C PRO A 84 -21.01 -11.59 -14.22
N ALA A 85 -21.44 -12.71 -14.81
CA ALA A 85 -20.70 -13.35 -15.88
C ALA A 85 -20.36 -12.35 -17.00
N PHE A 86 -19.07 -12.10 -17.20
CA PHE A 86 -18.57 -11.10 -18.13
C PHE A 86 -17.53 -11.71 -19.06
N SER A 87 -17.53 -11.25 -20.32
CA SER A 87 -16.57 -11.71 -21.33
C SER A 87 -15.88 -10.49 -21.93
N PRO A 88 -14.66 -10.16 -21.45
CA PRO A 88 -13.89 -9.06 -22.01
C PRO A 88 -13.68 -9.21 -23.52
N PRO A 89 -13.61 -8.12 -24.29
CA PRO A 89 -13.29 -8.18 -25.71
C PRO A 89 -11.93 -8.85 -25.94
N SER A 90 -11.91 -10.01 -26.60
CA SER A 90 -10.69 -10.79 -26.85
C SER A 90 -9.74 -10.18 -27.90
N LEU A 91 -9.94 -8.91 -28.29
CA LEU A 91 -9.10 -8.21 -29.26
C LEU A 91 -7.92 -7.48 -28.57
N PHE A 92 -7.98 -7.35 -27.26
CA PHE A 92 -6.96 -6.69 -26.45
C PHE A 92 -6.33 -7.70 -25.51
N PRO A 93 -4.98 -7.74 -25.42
CA PRO A 93 -4.30 -8.61 -24.49
C PRO A 93 -4.49 -8.19 -23.03
N THR A 94 -4.78 -6.91 -22.78
CA THR A 94 -5.07 -6.37 -21.45
C THR A 94 -6.45 -5.73 -21.46
N TYR A 95 -7.22 -5.96 -20.40
CA TYR A 95 -8.51 -5.31 -20.20
C TYR A 95 -8.75 -4.99 -18.72
N TYR A 96 -9.14 -3.76 -18.41
CA TYR A 96 -9.50 -3.34 -17.06
C TYR A 96 -11.01 -3.11 -16.98
N SER A 97 -11.66 -3.77 -16.02
CA SER A 97 -13.11 -3.71 -15.81
C SER A 97 -13.40 -3.36 -14.36
N CYS A 98 -14.41 -2.51 -14.13
CA CYS A 98 -14.84 -2.17 -12.78
C CYS A 98 -16.24 -2.71 -12.48
N TYR A 99 -16.43 -3.06 -11.21
CA TYR A 99 -17.67 -3.57 -10.67
C TYR A 99 -17.95 -2.89 -9.34
N ALA A 100 -19.22 -2.61 -9.07
CA ALA A 100 -19.66 -2.05 -7.80
C ALA A 100 -20.85 -2.83 -7.25
N GLN A 101 -20.82 -3.11 -5.95
CA GLN A 101 -21.92 -3.71 -5.21
C GLN A 101 -22.22 -2.87 -3.97
N THR A 102 -23.42 -2.28 -3.94
CA THR A 102 -23.91 -1.53 -2.77
C THR A 102 -24.72 -2.43 -1.86
N ILE A 103 -24.42 -2.37 -0.57
CA ILE A 103 -25.02 -3.15 0.50
C ILE A 103 -25.59 -2.19 1.53
N GLU A 104 -26.87 -2.36 1.88
CA GLU A 104 -27.50 -1.63 2.98
C GLU A 104 -27.02 -2.21 4.31
N VAL A 105 -26.58 -1.35 5.22
CA VAL A 105 -26.13 -1.74 6.56
C VAL A 105 -26.91 -0.93 7.61
N PRO A 106 -27.40 -1.55 8.69
CA PRO A 106 -28.22 -0.87 9.68
C PRO A 106 -27.42 0.09 10.58
N ALA A 107 -26.09 -0.05 10.60
CA ALA A 107 -25.15 0.75 11.35
C ALA A 107 -23.75 0.61 10.73
N ASP A 108 -22.79 1.40 11.23
CA ASP A 108 -21.37 1.26 10.92
C ASP A 108 -20.88 -0.17 11.18
N VAL A 109 -19.97 -0.61 10.32
CA VAL A 109 -19.29 -1.90 10.43
C VAL A 109 -17.78 -1.72 10.28
N HIS A 110 -17.05 -2.72 10.75
CA HIS A 110 -15.64 -2.90 10.43
C HIS A 110 -15.47 -4.04 9.45
N ILE A 111 -14.86 -3.76 8.30
CA ILE A 111 -14.35 -4.78 7.39
C ILE A 111 -13.03 -5.29 7.96
N VAL A 112 -12.92 -6.60 8.09
CA VAL A 112 -11.85 -7.27 8.85
C VAL A 112 -11.14 -8.36 8.04
N GLY A 113 -11.53 -8.58 6.79
CA GLY A 113 -10.78 -9.48 5.93
C GLY A 113 -11.36 -9.63 4.53
N PHE A 114 -10.55 -10.26 3.68
CA PHE A 114 -10.84 -10.52 2.28
C PHE A 114 -10.39 -11.93 1.91
N GLU A 115 -11.26 -12.69 1.25
CA GLU A 115 -10.96 -14.04 0.78
C GLU A 115 -11.19 -14.11 -0.74
N PRO A 116 -10.14 -14.22 -1.57
CA PRO A 116 -10.29 -14.31 -3.02
C PRO A 116 -11.09 -15.56 -3.44
N LYS A 117 -11.94 -15.39 -4.46
CA LYS A 117 -12.77 -16.43 -5.09
C LYS A 117 -12.64 -16.31 -6.61
N VAL A 118 -11.43 -16.56 -7.07
CA VAL A 118 -11.02 -16.44 -8.48
C VAL A 118 -11.53 -17.65 -9.25
N THR A 119 -12.16 -17.41 -10.41
CA THR A 119 -12.72 -18.49 -11.24
C THR A 119 -12.05 -18.63 -12.61
N ASP A 120 -11.23 -17.67 -13.01
CA ASP A 120 -10.56 -17.64 -14.30
C ASP A 120 -9.09 -17.23 -14.12
N ASN A 121 -8.18 -17.89 -14.85
CA ASN A 121 -6.74 -17.65 -14.76
C ASN A 121 -6.28 -16.39 -15.50
N HIS A 122 -7.16 -15.73 -16.26
CA HIS A 122 -6.85 -14.44 -16.89
C HIS A 122 -6.95 -13.28 -15.90
N VAL A 123 -7.47 -13.48 -14.68
CA VAL A 123 -7.44 -12.45 -13.63
C VAL A 123 -6.00 -12.23 -13.19
N HIS A 124 -5.47 -11.06 -13.52
CA HIS A 124 -4.12 -10.64 -13.16
C HIS A 124 -4.10 -9.97 -11.79
N HIS A 125 -5.06 -9.11 -11.46
CA HIS A 125 -5.24 -8.62 -10.09
C HIS A 125 -6.66 -8.07 -9.84
N TYR A 126 -6.98 -7.92 -8.56
CA TYR A 126 -8.08 -7.12 -8.03
C TYR A 126 -7.52 -5.91 -7.28
N VAL A 127 -8.15 -4.74 -7.46
CA VAL A 127 -7.95 -3.57 -6.57
C VAL A 127 -9.30 -3.14 -6.03
N VAL A 128 -9.43 -3.06 -4.70
CA VAL A 128 -10.71 -2.87 -4.01
C VAL A 128 -10.75 -1.56 -3.26
N GLN A 129 -11.85 -0.84 -3.43
CA GLN A 129 -12.20 0.43 -2.78
C GLN A 129 -13.50 0.26 -1.98
N ILE A 130 -13.64 1.05 -0.91
CA ILE A 130 -14.91 1.19 -0.19
C ILE A 130 -15.39 2.61 -0.30
N LEU A 131 -16.59 2.77 -0.85
CA LEU A 131 -17.18 4.06 -1.15
C LEU A 131 -18.44 4.29 -0.30
N ASP A 132 -18.58 5.52 0.18
CA ASP A 132 -19.70 5.97 0.99
C ASP A 132 -20.96 6.31 0.18
N SER A 133 -20.81 6.40 -1.14
CA SER A 133 -21.88 6.71 -2.08
C SER A 133 -22.13 5.53 -3.00
N PRO A 134 -23.40 5.13 -3.22
CA PRO A 134 -23.74 4.13 -4.22
C PRO A 134 -23.24 4.54 -5.60
N THR A 135 -22.52 3.62 -6.25
CA THR A 135 -22.05 3.75 -7.63
C THR A 135 -22.49 2.53 -8.43
N THR A 136 -22.51 2.69 -9.75
CA THR A 136 -22.73 1.59 -10.69
C THR A 136 -21.72 1.74 -11.81
N ASP A 137 -20.90 0.71 -11.99
CA ASP A 137 -19.99 0.61 -13.13
C ASP A 137 -20.59 -0.32 -14.19
N ASP A 138 -20.35 -0.01 -15.47
CA ASP A 138 -20.58 -0.93 -16.58
C ASP A 138 -19.26 -1.66 -16.86
N PRO A 139 -19.19 -2.99 -16.72
CA PRO A 139 -17.94 -3.72 -16.92
C PRO A 139 -17.43 -3.65 -18.37
N ALA A 140 -18.27 -3.26 -19.34
CA ALA A 140 -17.87 -3.03 -20.72
C ALA A 140 -17.18 -1.65 -20.94
N ASP A 141 -17.35 -0.71 -20.01
CA ASP A 141 -16.63 0.55 -20.01
C ASP A 141 -15.24 0.31 -19.42
N LEU A 142 -14.21 0.72 -20.18
CA LEU A 142 -12.82 0.54 -19.76
C LEU A 142 -12.56 1.31 -18.47
N CYS A 143 -12.27 0.57 -17.39
CA CYS A 143 -11.93 1.16 -16.11
C CYS A 143 -10.45 1.47 -16.05
N VAL A 144 -10.05 2.55 -16.70
CA VAL A 144 -8.65 3.05 -16.72
C VAL A 144 -8.38 4.08 -15.62
N GLU A 145 -9.35 4.29 -14.72
CA GLU A 145 -9.13 5.12 -13.53
C GLU A 145 -8.15 4.41 -12.60
N ASP A 146 -7.20 5.18 -12.07
CA ASP A 146 -6.22 4.77 -11.08
C ASP A 146 -6.93 4.48 -9.74
N PRO A 147 -7.16 3.20 -9.37
CA PRO A 147 -8.03 2.84 -8.24
C PRO A 147 -7.32 2.93 -6.88
N TRP A 148 -6.13 3.54 -6.83
CA TRP A 148 -5.30 3.64 -5.63
C TRP A 148 -5.88 4.61 -4.60
N GLU A 149 -6.58 5.64 -5.05
CA GLU A 149 -7.34 6.53 -4.16
C GLU A 149 -8.44 5.72 -3.47
N ASP A 150 -8.49 5.74 -2.13
CA ASP A 150 -9.41 4.95 -1.31
C ASP A 150 -9.31 3.42 -1.45
N MET A 151 -8.19 2.91 -1.98
CA MET A 151 -7.88 1.49 -1.95
C MET A 151 -7.81 0.99 -0.50
N ILE A 152 -8.35 -0.20 -0.28
CA ILE A 152 -8.34 -0.87 1.03
C ILE A 152 -7.81 -2.31 0.94
N TRP A 153 -7.74 -2.90 -0.25
CA TRP A 153 -7.19 -4.23 -0.48
C TRP A 153 -6.81 -4.43 -1.95
N GLY A 154 -5.81 -5.27 -2.20
CA GLY A 154 -5.41 -5.74 -3.51
C GLY A 154 -5.05 -7.22 -3.48
N TRP A 155 -5.25 -7.91 -4.60
CA TRP A 155 -4.96 -9.33 -4.75
C TRP A 155 -4.39 -9.62 -6.14
N ALA A 156 -3.42 -10.53 -6.23
CA ALA A 156 -2.89 -11.06 -7.49
C ALA A 156 -2.68 -12.58 -7.36
N PRO A 157 -2.47 -13.32 -8.47
CA PRO A 157 -2.20 -14.74 -8.45
C PRO A 157 -1.13 -15.16 -7.44
N GLY A 158 -1.50 -16.05 -6.52
CA GLY A 158 -0.63 -16.47 -5.41
C GLY A 158 -0.91 -15.75 -4.09
N GLY A 159 -1.66 -14.63 -4.11
CA GLY A 159 -2.12 -13.95 -2.92
C GLY A 159 -3.08 -14.81 -2.10
N GLU A 160 -2.92 -14.78 -0.79
CA GLU A 160 -3.75 -15.53 0.17
C GLU A 160 -4.89 -14.65 0.70
N ASN A 161 -5.62 -15.17 1.70
CA ASN A 161 -6.61 -14.38 2.42
C ASN A 161 -5.90 -13.28 3.22
N LEU A 162 -6.51 -12.08 3.26
CA LEU A 162 -6.07 -11.03 4.19
C LEU A 162 -7.03 -10.99 5.36
N TYR A 163 -6.51 -11.09 6.58
CA TYR A 163 -7.28 -10.91 7.81
C TYR A 163 -6.65 -9.80 8.65
N LEU A 164 -7.48 -8.87 9.11
CA LEU A 164 -7.06 -7.77 9.99
C LEU A 164 -7.06 -8.26 11.45
N PRO A 165 -6.17 -7.72 12.30
CA PRO A 165 -6.05 -8.17 13.67
C PRO A 165 -7.21 -7.63 14.54
N PRO A 166 -7.57 -8.29 15.67
CA PRO A 166 -8.69 -7.90 16.54
C PRO A 166 -8.70 -6.44 17.02
N GLU A 167 -7.56 -5.76 16.97
CA GLU A 167 -7.40 -4.36 17.32
C GLU A 167 -7.96 -3.40 16.28
N ALA A 168 -8.13 -3.81 15.01
CA ALA A 168 -8.44 -2.91 13.92
C ALA A 168 -9.34 -3.48 12.81
N GLY A 169 -10.09 -2.60 12.15
CA GLY A 169 -10.88 -2.89 10.97
C GLY A 169 -11.09 -1.65 10.10
N PHE A 170 -11.31 -1.81 8.80
CA PHE A 170 -11.67 -0.67 7.95
C PHE A 170 -13.11 -0.27 8.22
N ARG A 171 -13.31 0.97 8.68
CA ARG A 171 -14.65 1.47 8.99
C ARG A 171 -15.43 1.84 7.75
N ALA A 172 -16.67 1.35 7.67
CA ALA A 172 -17.59 1.57 6.57
C ALA A 172 -19.03 1.71 7.09
N GLY A 173 -19.96 2.13 6.24
CA GLY A 173 -21.40 2.07 6.55
C GLY A 173 -21.98 3.31 7.22
N GLN A 174 -21.20 4.39 7.33
CA GLN A 174 -21.55 5.62 8.05
C GLN A 174 -22.82 6.30 7.50
N ASN A 175 -23.12 6.06 6.22
CA ASN A 175 -24.31 6.58 5.52
C ASN A 175 -25.43 5.53 5.39
N GLY A 176 -25.37 4.43 6.14
CA GLY A 176 -26.32 3.31 6.05
C GLY A 176 -26.10 2.40 4.84
N THR A 177 -25.07 2.66 4.04
CA THR A 177 -24.67 1.83 2.90
C THR A 177 -23.16 1.65 2.87
N VAL A 178 -22.73 0.52 2.32
CA VAL A 178 -21.34 0.23 1.96
C VAL A 178 -21.33 -0.11 0.48
N THR A 179 -20.56 0.63 -0.32
CA THR A 179 -20.34 0.27 -1.71
C THR A 179 -18.96 -0.30 -1.87
N VAL A 180 -18.88 -1.60 -2.15
CA VAL A 180 -17.63 -2.26 -2.53
C VAL A 180 -17.45 -2.09 -4.02
N ARG A 181 -16.48 -1.26 -4.42
CA ARG A 181 -16.08 -1.09 -5.82
C ARG A 181 -14.74 -1.77 -6.03
N PHE A 182 -14.56 -2.49 -7.12
CA PHE A 182 -13.28 -3.10 -7.42
C PHE A 182 -12.99 -3.11 -8.92
N GLN A 183 -11.71 -2.94 -9.24
CA GLN A 183 -11.16 -3.11 -10.57
C GLN A 183 -10.62 -4.53 -10.72
N VAL A 184 -10.83 -5.13 -11.88
CA VAL A 184 -10.23 -6.38 -12.31
C VAL A 184 -9.35 -6.07 -13.51
N HIS A 185 -8.06 -6.37 -13.40
CA HIS A 185 -7.16 -6.42 -14.55
C HIS A 185 -7.16 -7.84 -15.11
N TYR A 186 -7.51 -7.97 -16.38
CA TYR A 186 -7.38 -9.22 -17.12
C TYR A 186 -6.15 -9.18 -18.03
N ASP A 187 -5.31 -10.21 -17.92
CA ASP A 187 -4.24 -10.50 -18.87
C ASP A 187 -4.60 -11.71 -19.74
N ASN A 188 -4.66 -11.50 -21.05
CA ASN A 188 -5.07 -12.45 -22.09
C ASN A 188 -4.14 -12.37 -23.31
N PRO A 189 -2.85 -12.73 -23.17
CA PRO A 189 -1.85 -12.55 -24.22
C PRO A 189 -2.15 -13.38 -25.48
N LEU A 190 -2.96 -14.44 -25.34
CA LEU A 190 -3.36 -15.31 -26.44
C LEU A 190 -4.64 -14.85 -27.16
N ASN A 191 -5.25 -13.74 -26.71
CA ASN A 191 -6.46 -13.15 -27.29
C ASN A 191 -7.60 -14.19 -27.47
N GLN A 192 -7.77 -15.06 -26.47
CA GLN A 192 -8.77 -16.12 -26.50
C GLN A 192 -10.09 -15.65 -25.85
N PRO A 193 -11.24 -16.17 -26.30
CA PRO A 193 -12.50 -15.91 -25.60
C PRO A 193 -12.51 -16.61 -24.25
N PHE A 194 -12.92 -15.89 -23.21
CA PHE A 194 -13.12 -16.42 -21.86
C PHE A 194 -14.32 -15.74 -21.20
N THR A 195 -14.74 -16.27 -20.06
CA THR A 195 -15.83 -15.70 -19.27
C THR A 195 -15.46 -15.83 -17.80
N ASP A 196 -15.42 -14.71 -17.09
CA ASP A 196 -15.18 -14.68 -15.66
C ASP A 196 -16.47 -14.32 -14.89
N SER A 197 -16.59 -14.85 -13.69
CA SER A 197 -17.66 -14.58 -12.72
C SER A 197 -17.15 -14.63 -11.28
N GLY A 198 -15.84 -14.48 -11.11
CA GLY A 198 -15.17 -14.53 -9.82
C GLY A 198 -15.43 -13.30 -8.95
N GLY A 199 -14.61 -13.16 -7.92
CA GLY A 199 -14.65 -12.04 -7.00
C GLY A 199 -13.98 -12.44 -5.70
N PHE A 200 -14.57 -12.04 -4.57
CA PHE A 200 -14.01 -12.28 -3.25
C PHE A 200 -15.09 -12.15 -2.18
N ASP A 201 -14.83 -12.75 -1.01
CA ASP A 201 -15.66 -12.55 0.16
C ASP A 201 -15.09 -11.43 1.01
N VAL A 202 -15.94 -10.48 1.41
CA VAL A 202 -15.60 -9.43 2.36
C VAL A 202 -16.11 -9.86 3.72
N LEU A 203 -15.20 -9.99 4.68
CA LEU A 203 -15.53 -10.32 6.06
C LEU A 203 -15.70 -9.05 6.87
N TYR A 204 -16.76 -9.00 7.68
CA TYR A 204 -17.07 -7.82 8.49
C TYR A 204 -17.68 -8.17 9.85
N THR A 205 -17.65 -7.19 10.75
CA THR A 205 -18.25 -7.25 12.08
C THR A 205 -19.02 -5.96 12.39
N GLU A 206 -20.16 -6.09 13.07
CA GLU A 206 -20.92 -4.96 13.62
C GLU A 206 -20.36 -4.50 14.98
N ASN A 207 -19.56 -5.36 15.63
CA ASN A 207 -18.86 -5.01 16.86
C ASN A 207 -17.57 -4.28 16.47
N LEU A 208 -17.65 -2.96 16.30
CA LEU A 208 -16.50 -2.14 15.91
C LEU A 208 -15.29 -2.43 16.82
N ARG A 209 -14.16 -2.74 16.18
CA ARG A 209 -12.88 -2.93 16.85
C ARG A 209 -12.38 -1.59 17.39
N PRO A 210 -11.42 -1.60 18.34
CA PRO A 210 -11.00 -0.36 19.01
C PRO A 210 -10.42 0.71 18.07
N ASN A 211 -9.85 0.32 16.91
CA ASN A 211 -9.20 1.23 15.99
C ASN A 211 -9.75 1.08 14.56
N ASP A 212 -9.86 2.21 13.86
CA ASP A 212 -10.04 2.18 12.40
C ASP A 212 -8.69 1.86 11.74
N ALA A 213 -8.68 0.98 10.75
CA ALA A 213 -7.52 0.71 9.90
C ALA A 213 -7.47 1.69 8.72
N GLY A 214 -6.27 1.93 8.20
CA GLY A 214 -6.04 2.74 7.01
C GLY A 214 -4.81 2.25 6.23
N ILE A 215 -4.67 2.75 5.01
CA ILE A 215 -3.48 2.53 4.17
C ILE A 215 -2.77 3.87 4.04
N ALA A 216 -1.45 3.85 4.23
CA ALA A 216 -0.57 4.98 3.97
C ALA A 216 0.36 4.66 2.79
N THR A 217 0.59 5.63 1.93
CA THR A 217 1.45 5.47 0.76
C THR A 217 2.80 6.14 1.02
N PHE A 218 3.90 5.38 0.94
CA PHE A 218 5.26 5.91 1.01
C PHE A 218 5.98 5.62 -0.30
N GLY A 219 6.25 6.64 -1.11
CA GLY A 219 6.80 6.40 -2.42
C GLY A 219 6.86 7.59 -3.35
N ASP A 220 7.51 7.38 -4.49
CA ASP A 220 7.59 8.35 -5.57
C ASP A 220 7.02 7.75 -6.85
N ILE A 221 6.32 8.58 -7.61
CA ILE A 221 6.08 8.43 -9.05
C ILE A 221 6.95 9.47 -9.77
N GLY A 222 6.91 10.73 -9.32
CA GLY A 222 7.73 11.80 -9.87
C GLY A 222 9.21 11.71 -9.48
N GLY A 223 10.09 12.08 -10.41
CA GLY A 223 11.53 12.19 -10.15
C GLY A 223 12.33 10.89 -10.36
N ILE A 224 11.66 9.78 -10.65
CA ILE A 224 12.30 8.54 -11.09
C ILE A 224 12.88 8.75 -12.50
N TYR A 225 14.14 8.36 -12.68
CA TYR A 225 14.82 8.32 -13.99
C TYR A 225 15.81 7.15 -14.04
N VAL A 226 15.43 6.09 -14.74
CA VAL A 226 16.25 4.89 -14.90
C VAL A 226 17.01 4.95 -16.23
N PRO A 227 18.35 5.01 -16.24
CA PRO A 227 19.13 5.11 -17.48
C PRO A 227 18.95 3.90 -18.40
N ALA A 228 19.00 4.13 -19.71
CA ALA A 228 18.99 3.07 -20.71
C ALA A 228 20.14 2.06 -20.49
N GLY A 229 19.84 0.77 -20.55
CA GLY A 229 20.84 -0.30 -20.45
C GLY A 229 21.40 -0.52 -19.03
N ALA A 230 20.87 0.15 -18.01
CA ALA A 230 21.31 -0.05 -16.63
C ALA A 230 20.80 -1.39 -16.09
N ALA A 231 21.71 -2.32 -15.74
CA ALA A 231 21.34 -3.62 -15.19
C ALA A 231 20.91 -3.59 -13.71
N ALA A 232 21.21 -2.49 -13.02
CA ALA A 232 20.76 -2.20 -11.66
C ALA A 232 20.82 -0.69 -11.44
N HIS A 233 19.69 -0.07 -11.18
CA HIS A 233 19.58 1.33 -10.81
C HIS A 233 18.66 1.49 -9.61
N GLU A 234 19.16 2.05 -8.52
CA GLU A 234 18.37 2.26 -7.31
C GLU A 234 17.76 3.66 -7.30
N HIS A 235 16.45 3.72 -7.12
CA HIS A 235 15.73 4.91 -6.68
C HIS A 235 15.33 4.76 -5.22
N VAL A 236 15.39 5.86 -4.46
CA VAL A 236 14.98 5.88 -3.05
C VAL A 236 14.00 7.01 -2.83
N ALA A 237 12.73 6.65 -2.63
CA ALA A 237 11.73 7.58 -2.15
C ALA A 237 11.92 7.76 -0.64
N SER A 238 11.86 9.01 -0.16
CA SER A 238 12.09 9.32 1.26
C SER A 238 10.95 10.13 1.83
N CYS A 239 10.39 9.64 2.93
CA CYS A 239 9.53 10.39 3.83
C CYS A 239 10.34 10.90 5.03
N PRO A 240 10.70 12.19 5.06
CA PRO A 240 11.62 12.71 6.07
C PRO A 240 11.01 12.70 7.48
N GLY A 241 11.86 12.49 8.49
CA GLY A 241 11.41 12.43 9.89
C GLY A 241 10.71 13.70 10.41
N ASN A 242 11.04 14.88 9.88
CA ASN A 242 10.29 16.10 10.24
C ASN A 242 8.85 16.10 9.70
N PHE A 243 8.61 15.43 8.56
CA PHE A 243 7.27 15.25 8.01
C PHE A 243 6.48 14.27 8.89
N THR A 244 7.02 13.10 9.21
CA THR A 244 6.35 12.12 10.08
C THR A 244 6.11 12.70 11.48
N ALA A 245 7.07 13.43 12.06
CA ALA A 245 6.91 14.11 13.35
C ALA A 245 5.73 15.09 13.38
N SER A 246 5.43 15.73 12.24
CA SER A 246 4.39 16.77 12.14
C SER A 246 3.02 16.19 11.78
N ASN A 247 2.98 15.08 11.03
CA ASN A 247 1.76 14.56 10.43
C ASN A 247 1.27 13.25 11.06
N PHE A 248 2.14 12.50 11.74
CA PHE A 248 1.68 11.33 12.49
C PHE A 248 1.01 11.83 13.77
N GLY A 249 -0.30 11.61 13.89
CA GLY A 249 -1.07 11.95 15.10
C GLY A 249 -0.69 11.12 16.34
N GLY A 250 0.20 10.14 16.19
CA GLY A 250 0.69 9.21 17.20
C GLY A 250 1.42 8.03 16.55
N PRO A 251 1.79 7.00 17.33
CA PRO A 251 2.37 5.76 16.80
C PRO A 251 1.41 5.05 15.83
N LEU A 252 1.93 4.54 14.72
CA LEU A 252 1.19 3.75 13.75
C LEU A 252 1.61 2.28 13.87
N ASN A 253 0.69 1.40 14.23
CA ASN A 253 0.92 -0.04 14.29
C ASN A 253 0.72 -0.61 12.89
N VAL A 254 1.76 -1.20 12.32
CA VAL A 254 1.75 -1.73 10.96
C VAL A 254 1.27 -3.19 11.00
N ILE A 255 0.36 -3.51 10.09
CA ILE A 255 -0.20 -4.85 9.90
C ILE A 255 0.49 -5.53 8.72
N ALA A 256 0.57 -4.83 7.58
CA ALA A 256 1.07 -5.39 6.34
C ALA A 256 1.65 -4.30 5.43
N THR A 257 2.48 -4.71 4.48
CA THR A 257 3.08 -3.85 3.45
C THR A 257 2.83 -4.45 2.08
N TRP A 258 2.64 -3.62 1.07
CA TRP A 258 2.60 -4.02 -0.34
C TRP A 258 3.55 -3.12 -1.11
N LEU A 259 4.63 -3.71 -1.62
CA LEU A 259 5.63 -3.02 -2.44
C LEU A 259 5.21 -3.03 -3.90
N HIS A 260 5.41 -1.91 -4.59
CA HIS A 260 4.95 -1.72 -5.96
C HIS A 260 5.96 -0.96 -6.80
N ALA A 261 6.26 -1.55 -7.96
CA ALA A 261 6.96 -1.00 -9.11
C ALA A 261 6.34 -1.57 -10.40
N HIS A 262 6.70 -1.03 -11.56
CA HIS A 262 6.28 -1.57 -12.85
C HIS A 262 7.27 -2.63 -13.37
N ASP A 263 7.27 -2.84 -14.68
CA ASP A 263 7.82 -4.02 -15.38
C ASP A 263 9.33 -4.21 -15.16
N ILE A 264 10.09 -3.13 -14.93
CA ILE A 264 11.54 -3.21 -14.75
C ILE A 264 11.98 -3.24 -13.27
N GLY A 265 11.03 -3.26 -12.32
CA GLY A 265 11.30 -3.49 -10.90
C GLY A 265 11.96 -4.86 -10.66
N SER A 266 13.01 -4.90 -9.85
CA SER A 266 13.79 -6.13 -9.59
C SER A 266 13.94 -6.49 -8.12
N VAL A 267 14.16 -5.50 -7.26
CA VAL A 267 14.26 -5.68 -5.79
C VAL A 267 13.69 -4.45 -5.12
N LEU A 268 12.74 -4.64 -4.21
CA LEU A 268 12.08 -3.56 -3.48
C LEU A 268 12.15 -3.82 -1.97
N TRP A 269 12.30 -2.76 -1.17
CA TRP A 269 12.12 -2.85 0.28
C TRP A 269 11.77 -1.50 0.90
N GLY A 270 11.06 -1.53 2.03
CA GLY A 270 10.93 -0.39 2.92
C GLY A 270 12.06 -0.37 3.94
N GLU A 271 12.55 0.80 4.35
CA GLU A 271 13.49 0.99 5.45
C GLU A 271 12.93 2.04 6.41
N VAL A 272 13.00 1.77 7.72
CA VAL A 272 12.68 2.74 8.77
C VAL A 272 13.95 3.11 9.51
N ILE A 273 14.18 4.40 9.65
CA ILE A 273 15.28 4.98 10.42
C ILE A 273 14.68 5.63 11.69
N PRO A 274 14.87 5.01 12.87
CA PRO A 274 14.21 5.47 14.08
C PRO A 274 14.72 6.83 14.55
N ALA A 275 13.81 7.76 14.88
CA ALA A 275 14.14 9.07 15.43
C ALA A 275 14.97 9.00 16.73
N GLY A 276 14.76 7.94 17.51
CA GLY A 276 15.44 7.70 18.80
C GLY A 276 16.90 7.25 18.69
N GLY A 277 17.45 7.10 17.48
CA GLY A 277 18.84 6.67 17.26
C GLY A 277 19.06 5.16 17.37
N GLY A 278 18.02 4.36 17.08
CA GLY A 278 18.09 2.90 16.97
C GLY A 278 18.66 2.42 15.64
N ALA A 279 18.86 1.10 15.50
CA ALA A 279 19.22 0.51 14.21
C ALA A 279 18.05 0.65 13.21
N ALA A 280 18.38 0.91 11.94
CA ALA A 280 17.40 0.84 10.87
C ALA A 280 16.88 -0.60 10.71
N TYR A 281 15.64 -0.74 10.26
CA TYR A 281 15.00 -2.03 10.04
C TYR A 281 14.13 -1.99 8.78
N GLU A 282 13.90 -3.17 8.19
CA GLU A 282 13.10 -3.30 6.98
C GLU A 282 11.59 -3.22 7.28
N LEU A 283 10.85 -2.55 6.40
CA LEU A 283 9.39 -2.44 6.39
C LEU A 283 8.86 -3.14 5.12
N GLY A 284 9.00 -4.46 5.10
CA GLY A 284 8.73 -5.30 3.95
C GLY A 284 9.91 -5.36 2.96
N ARG A 285 10.03 -6.49 2.25
CA ARG A 285 11.04 -6.74 1.22
C ARG A 285 10.54 -7.74 0.18
N GLU A 286 10.81 -7.45 -1.08
CA GLU A 286 10.61 -8.37 -2.21
C GLU A 286 11.92 -8.48 -3.00
N ASP A 287 12.53 -9.67 -2.95
CA ASP A 287 13.83 -9.97 -3.56
C ASP A 287 13.87 -11.44 -4.01
N PRO A 288 13.63 -11.75 -5.29
CA PRO A 288 13.27 -10.80 -6.35
C PRO A 288 11.83 -10.27 -6.21
N TYR A 289 11.61 -9.04 -6.68
CA TYR A 289 10.30 -8.48 -6.96
C TYR A 289 9.74 -9.08 -8.25
N TYR A 290 8.43 -9.33 -8.27
CA TYR A 290 7.71 -9.77 -9.46
C TYR A 290 6.51 -8.85 -9.68
N PHE A 291 6.46 -8.18 -10.84
CA PHE A 291 5.37 -7.27 -11.20
C PHE A 291 3.97 -7.93 -11.09
N ASP A 292 3.89 -9.24 -11.35
CA ASP A 292 2.66 -10.02 -11.29
C ASP A 292 2.24 -10.36 -9.84
N ASN A 293 3.11 -10.16 -8.85
CA ASN A 293 2.84 -10.42 -7.43
C ASN A 293 2.44 -9.14 -6.70
N GLN A 294 1.16 -8.78 -6.79
CA GLN A 294 0.61 -7.55 -6.22
C GLN A 294 -0.29 -7.85 -5.01
N THR A 295 0.33 -8.06 -3.84
CA THR A 295 -0.40 -8.44 -2.63
C THR A 295 0.21 -7.85 -1.35
N PHE A 296 -0.62 -7.72 -0.31
CA PHE A 296 -0.17 -7.36 1.02
C PHE A 296 0.53 -8.54 1.69
N THR A 297 1.74 -8.28 2.20
CA THR A 297 2.50 -9.22 3.03
C THR A 297 2.49 -8.74 4.48
N LEU A 298 2.17 -9.63 5.42
CA LEU A 298 2.19 -9.33 6.85
C LEU A 298 3.61 -8.97 7.31
N VAL A 299 3.71 -7.95 8.17
CA VAL A 299 4.97 -7.60 8.84
C VAL A 299 5.07 -8.27 10.21
N PRO A 300 6.26 -8.37 10.82
CA PRO A 300 6.39 -8.90 12.17
C PRO A 300 5.45 -8.20 13.15
N ALA A 301 4.84 -8.98 14.04
CA ALA A 301 3.97 -8.46 15.08
C ALA A 301 4.70 -7.40 15.92
N ASN A 302 4.01 -6.30 16.23
CA ASN A 302 4.53 -5.11 16.94
C ASN A 302 5.45 -4.20 16.11
N THR A 303 5.42 -4.27 14.78
CA THR A 303 6.03 -3.24 13.94
C THR A 303 5.29 -1.92 14.13
N VAL A 304 6.01 -0.87 14.56
CA VAL A 304 5.43 0.45 14.87
C VAL A 304 6.26 1.56 14.24
N LEU A 305 5.60 2.45 13.51
CA LEU A 305 6.18 3.69 13.00
C LEU A 305 5.88 4.83 13.98
N MET A 306 6.92 5.52 14.43
CA MET A 306 6.82 6.59 15.40
C MET A 306 6.86 7.96 14.72
N PRO A 307 6.16 8.98 15.26
CA PRO A 307 6.39 10.36 14.83
C PRO A 307 7.87 10.72 14.96
N GLY A 308 8.48 11.15 13.86
CA GLY A 308 9.90 11.49 13.78
C GLY A 308 10.75 10.49 13.00
N ASP A 309 10.27 9.27 12.79
CA ASP A 309 11.00 8.27 12.03
C ASP A 309 11.10 8.71 10.56
N GLU A 310 12.27 8.50 9.95
CA GLU A 310 12.41 8.62 8.50
C GLU A 310 12.06 7.27 7.86
N ILE A 311 11.22 7.29 6.84
CA ILE A 311 10.77 6.08 6.13
C ILE A 311 11.25 6.19 4.70
N ARG A 312 11.87 5.13 4.17
CA ARG A 312 12.37 5.07 2.81
C ARG A 312 11.77 3.88 2.08
N THR A 313 11.48 4.08 0.80
CA THR A 313 11.13 3.00 -0.11
C THR A 313 12.23 2.91 -1.16
N HIS A 314 12.91 1.77 -1.20
CA HIS A 314 13.98 1.49 -2.13
C HIS A 314 13.45 0.62 -3.27
N CYS A 315 13.77 1.01 -4.50
CA CYS A 315 13.40 0.27 -5.70
C CYS A 315 14.61 0.15 -6.60
N VAL A 316 15.02 -1.08 -6.87
CA VAL A 316 16.10 -1.39 -7.81
C VAL A 316 15.48 -1.84 -9.12
N TYR A 317 15.88 -1.19 -10.21
CA TYR A 317 15.37 -1.45 -11.55
C TYR A 317 16.42 -2.11 -12.46
N ASP A 318 16.00 -3.09 -13.27
CA ASP A 318 16.78 -3.68 -14.37
C ASP A 318 16.28 -3.17 -15.72
N ASN A 319 16.93 -2.13 -16.22
CA ASN A 319 16.69 -1.55 -17.53
C ASN A 319 17.70 -2.02 -18.59
N SER A 320 18.33 -3.19 -18.41
CA SER A 320 19.37 -3.71 -19.32
C SER A 320 18.82 -4.10 -20.70
N GLY A 321 17.52 -4.43 -20.78
CA GLY A 321 16.83 -4.81 -22.02
C GLY A 321 16.40 -3.65 -22.91
N ASN A 322 16.36 -2.41 -22.40
CA ASN A 322 15.79 -1.26 -23.11
C ASN A 322 16.86 -0.31 -23.65
N ALA A 323 16.61 0.22 -24.85
CA ALA A 323 17.48 1.19 -25.52
C ALA A 323 17.24 2.64 -25.07
N ASN A 324 16.15 2.90 -24.36
CA ASN A 324 15.72 4.22 -23.90
C ASN A 324 15.71 4.26 -22.37
N PRO A 325 15.90 5.44 -21.75
CA PRO A 325 15.64 5.61 -20.33
C PRO A 325 14.14 5.41 -20.04
N VAL A 326 13.84 5.02 -18.81
CA VAL A 326 12.48 4.91 -18.27
C VAL A 326 12.30 5.99 -17.21
N GLU A 327 11.19 6.71 -17.26
CA GLU A 327 10.85 7.79 -16.33
C GLU A 327 9.70 7.33 -15.44
N GLY A 328 9.48 8.01 -14.32
CA GLY A 328 8.36 7.70 -13.47
C GLY A 328 7.02 8.20 -14.01
N GLY A 329 5.97 7.40 -13.85
CA GLY A 329 4.66 7.66 -14.45
C GLY A 329 3.66 6.51 -14.25
N PRO A 330 2.41 6.71 -14.68
CA PRO A 330 1.32 5.75 -14.45
C PRO A 330 1.27 4.59 -15.45
N GLU A 331 1.95 4.69 -16.60
CA GLU A 331 1.89 3.62 -17.60
C GLU A 331 2.78 2.44 -17.19
N THR A 332 2.44 1.20 -17.58
CA THR A 332 3.28 0.01 -17.33
C THR A 332 4.70 0.14 -17.90
N ALA A 333 4.90 0.99 -18.91
CA ALA A 333 6.19 1.28 -19.51
C ALA A 333 6.98 2.40 -18.80
N ASP A 334 6.31 3.16 -17.92
CA ASP A 334 6.92 4.06 -16.94
C ASP A 334 7.26 3.28 -15.67
N GLU A 335 7.76 3.94 -14.63
CA GLU A 335 8.03 3.31 -13.33
C GLU A 335 7.38 4.00 -12.11
N MET A 336 7.20 3.22 -11.05
CA MET A 336 6.80 3.70 -9.73
C MET A 336 7.73 3.11 -8.66
N CYS A 337 7.80 3.77 -7.50
CA CYS A 337 8.50 3.24 -6.33
C CYS A 337 7.65 3.46 -5.08
N ILE A 338 6.80 2.49 -4.74
CA ILE A 338 5.77 2.67 -3.70
C ILE A 338 5.79 1.52 -2.68
N ASN A 339 5.57 1.87 -1.42
CA ASN A 339 5.22 0.95 -0.35
C ASN A 339 3.88 1.38 0.26
N PHE A 340 2.83 0.59 0.01
CA PHE A 340 1.54 0.74 0.67
C PHE A 340 1.59 0.06 2.03
N VAL A 341 1.33 0.82 3.09
CA VAL A 341 1.44 0.36 4.48
C VAL A 341 0.04 0.31 5.08
N LEU A 342 -0.45 -0.89 5.38
CA LEU A 342 -1.69 -1.10 6.14
C LEU A 342 -1.40 -0.94 7.63
N TYR A 343 -2.11 -0.02 8.29
CA TYR A 343 -1.84 0.35 9.69
C TYR A 343 -3.08 0.71 10.49
N TYR A 344 -2.90 0.86 11.81
CA TYR A 344 -3.87 1.45 12.73
C TYR A 344 -3.19 2.21 13.88
N PRO A 345 -3.86 3.20 14.51
CA PRO A 345 -5.15 3.77 14.12
C PRO A 345 -5.03 4.66 12.87
N LYS A 346 -6.05 4.64 12.00
CA LYS A 346 -6.14 5.49 10.81
C LYS A 346 -5.94 6.95 11.18
N SER A 347 -4.99 7.61 10.53
CA SER A 347 -4.76 9.04 10.69
C SER A 347 -5.75 9.84 9.86
N ALA A 348 -6.36 10.87 10.46
CA ALA A 348 -7.19 11.84 9.73
C ALA A 348 -6.36 12.94 9.03
N SER A 349 -5.06 13.00 9.29
CA SER A 349 -4.17 14.08 8.83
C SER A 349 -3.02 13.56 7.96
N PHE A 350 -3.01 12.26 7.67
CA PHE A 350 -1.93 11.61 6.93
C PHE A 350 -2.45 10.41 6.14
N ASN A 351 -2.20 10.43 4.84
CA ASN A 351 -2.48 9.35 3.90
C ASN A 351 -1.25 9.02 3.03
N GLU A 352 -0.33 9.96 2.82
CA GLU A 352 0.77 9.76 1.87
C GLU A 352 2.02 10.61 2.16
N CYS A 353 3.17 10.15 1.66
CA CYS A 353 4.44 10.85 1.74
C CYS A 353 5.38 10.47 0.59
N GLY A 354 5.84 11.47 -0.16
CA GLY A 354 6.78 11.33 -1.27
C GLY A 354 6.37 12.21 -2.45
N ILE A 355 6.88 11.91 -3.64
CA ILE A 355 6.60 12.62 -4.89
C ILE A 355 5.61 11.79 -5.71
N LEU A 356 4.36 11.70 -5.23
CA LEU A 356 3.29 10.93 -5.87
C LEU A 356 2.58 11.71 -6.98
#